data_AF-A0A3C1G6W8-F1
#
_entry.id   AF-A0A3C1G6W8-F1
#
_cell.length_a   1.000
_cell.length_b   1.000
_cell.length_c   1.000
_cell.angle_alpha   90.00
_cell.angle_beta   90.00
_cell.angle_gamma   90.00
#
_symmetry.space_group_name_H-M   'P 1'
#
loop_
_entity.id
_entity.type
_entity.pdbx_description
1 polymer ?
#
loop_
_entity_poly.entity_id
_entity_poly.type
_entity_poly.pdbx_seq_one_letter_code
_entity_poly.pdbx_strand_id
1 'polypeptide(L)'
;MRLKTILNRIEKHQGFLYDAVRLEEEDRRRVIEVAIRPRAHSRPTCSGCQQPGAGYEMAHLSKAIDEVRAAEARALKAQGREPVLTHTRWLLLKRPENLTEAQEGRLAELLRYTLKAVRACLLKEDLQFFWTSLSPAWAGRFLDRWCTRTGRSRLEPMQTVARMLRRHRALLLNWFRAKGSISNGAVEGFNNKAKLTTRRAYGFRTFRAIEVALYHALGNLPEPQATHRFC
;
A
#
# COMPACT_ATOMS: atom_id res chain seq x y z
N MET A 1 14.01 -26.24 -22.62
CA MET A 1 14.40 -25.18 -21.66
C MET A 1 13.13 -24.60 -21.05
N ARG A 2 12.81 -24.88 -19.77
CA ARG A 2 11.49 -24.53 -19.19
C ARG A 2 11.35 -23.00 -19.11
N LEU A 3 10.27 -22.41 -19.65
CA LEU A 3 10.01 -20.96 -19.68
C LEU A 3 10.21 -20.29 -18.31
N LYS A 4 9.86 -20.99 -17.22
CA LYS A 4 10.20 -20.64 -15.83
C LYS A 4 11.68 -20.27 -15.61
N THR A 5 12.61 -21.05 -16.14
CA THR A 5 14.06 -20.83 -15.99
C THR A 5 14.51 -19.59 -16.75
N ILE A 6 13.91 -19.35 -17.92
CA ILE A 6 14.17 -18.14 -18.72
C ILE A 6 13.68 -16.92 -17.96
N LEU A 7 12.41 -16.92 -17.52
CA LEU A 7 11.79 -15.83 -16.76
C LEU A 7 12.57 -15.52 -15.46
N ASN A 8 13.02 -16.53 -14.72
CA ASN A 8 13.88 -16.32 -13.54
C ASN A 8 15.23 -15.65 -13.87
N ARG A 9 15.72 -15.75 -15.11
CA ARG A 9 17.02 -15.20 -15.54
C ARG A 9 16.88 -13.81 -16.14
N ILE A 10 15.83 -13.56 -16.91
CA ILE A 10 15.63 -12.31 -17.65
C ILE A 10 14.78 -11.29 -16.89
N GLU A 11 13.82 -11.75 -16.08
CA GLU A 11 12.89 -10.89 -15.35
C GLU A 11 12.84 -11.30 -13.87
N LYS A 12 13.86 -10.91 -13.12
CA LYS A 12 13.95 -11.18 -11.69
C LYS A 12 12.91 -10.37 -10.92
N HIS A 13 11.89 -11.05 -10.38
CA HIS A 13 10.99 -10.46 -9.39
C HIS A 13 11.56 -10.67 -7.98
N GLN A 14 12.10 -9.60 -7.37
CA GLN A 14 12.58 -9.67 -5.99
C GLN A 14 11.43 -10.07 -5.04
N GLY A 15 11.69 -11.08 -4.21
CA GLY A 15 10.70 -11.62 -3.27
C GLY A 15 9.76 -12.68 -3.84
N PHE A 16 9.88 -13.06 -5.12
CA PHE A 16 9.00 -14.07 -5.72
C PHE A 16 9.76 -15.11 -6.55
N LEU A 17 9.08 -16.20 -6.87
CA LEU A 17 9.53 -17.31 -7.69
C LEU A 17 8.44 -17.62 -8.72
N TYR A 18 8.82 -17.72 -9.99
CA TYR A 18 7.93 -18.25 -11.02
C TYR A 18 7.68 -19.74 -10.76
N ASP A 19 6.42 -20.16 -10.84
CA ASP A 19 5.98 -21.50 -10.51
C ASP A 19 5.44 -22.26 -11.73
N ALA A 20 4.14 -22.52 -11.81
CA ALA A 20 3.53 -23.15 -12.97
C ALA A 20 3.46 -22.18 -14.16
N VAL A 21 3.64 -22.71 -15.37
CA VAL A 21 3.45 -22.00 -16.63
C VAL A 21 2.42 -22.78 -17.44
N ARG A 22 1.37 -22.10 -17.90
CA ARG A 22 0.30 -22.68 -18.71
C ARG A 22 0.08 -21.82 -19.96
N LEU A 23 -0.39 -22.46 -21.02
CA LEU A 23 -0.86 -21.76 -22.21
C LEU A 23 -2.39 -21.83 -22.16
N GLU A 24 -3.02 -20.68 -22.06
CA GLU A 24 -4.48 -20.53 -22.00
C GLU A 24 -4.97 -19.78 -23.25
N GLU A 25 -6.23 -19.94 -23.59
CA GLU A 25 -6.85 -19.25 -24.73
C GLU A 25 -7.94 -18.30 -24.21
N GLU A 26 -7.68 -17.00 -24.29
CA GLU A 26 -8.56 -15.94 -23.78
C GLU A 26 -8.90 -14.99 -24.93
N ASP A 27 -10.19 -14.72 -25.16
CA ASP A 27 -10.69 -13.87 -26.26
C ASP A 27 -10.08 -14.19 -27.64
N ARG A 28 -10.01 -15.49 -27.99
CA ARG A 28 -9.40 -16.01 -29.24
C ARG A 28 -7.91 -15.67 -29.40
N ARG A 29 -7.20 -15.35 -28.32
CA ARG A 29 -5.75 -15.14 -28.28
C ARG A 29 -5.11 -16.15 -27.34
N ARG A 30 -3.98 -16.72 -27.75
CA ARG A 30 -3.18 -17.60 -26.90
C ARG A 30 -2.35 -16.74 -25.96
N VAL A 31 -2.58 -16.91 -24.66
CA VAL A 31 -1.89 -16.20 -23.59
C VAL A 31 -1.07 -17.20 -22.76
N ILE A 32 0.07 -16.75 -22.27
CA ILE A 32 0.90 -17.55 -21.36
C ILE A 32 0.57 -17.09 -19.95
N GLU A 33 -0.11 -17.94 -19.19
CA GLU A 33 -0.35 -17.71 -17.77
C GLU A 33 0.85 -18.23 -16.98
N VAL A 34 1.47 -17.36 -16.19
CA VAL A 34 2.60 -17.72 -15.33
C VAL A 34 2.23 -17.48 -13.87
N ALA A 35 2.11 -18.55 -13.11
CA ALA A 35 1.90 -18.46 -11.68
C ALA A 35 3.18 -17.95 -11.00
N ILE A 36 3.03 -16.93 -10.16
CA ILE A 36 4.13 -16.38 -9.36
C ILE A 36 3.79 -16.64 -7.90
N ARG A 37 4.73 -17.23 -7.15
CA ARG A 37 4.60 -17.43 -5.70
C ARG A 37 5.65 -16.62 -4.94
N PRO A 38 5.34 -16.06 -3.77
CA PRO A 38 6.29 -15.37 -2.94
C PRO A 38 7.35 -16.34 -2.44
N ARG A 39 8.55 -15.84 -2.27
CA ARG A 39 9.63 -16.53 -1.60
C ARG A 39 9.27 -16.63 -0.12
N ALA A 40 9.55 -17.78 0.51
CA ALA A 40 9.33 -17.94 1.94
C ALA A 40 9.99 -16.76 2.69
N HIS A 41 9.26 -16.16 3.64
CA HIS A 41 9.69 -15.03 4.47
C HIS A 41 9.84 -13.66 3.77
N SER A 42 9.34 -13.47 2.55
CA SER A 42 9.34 -12.15 1.89
C SER A 42 8.12 -11.30 2.30
N ARG A 43 8.31 -10.39 3.27
CA ARG A 43 7.31 -9.35 3.60
C ARG A 43 7.61 -8.08 2.78
N PRO A 44 6.60 -7.37 2.24
CA PRO A 44 6.81 -6.11 1.54
C PRO A 44 7.39 -5.05 2.49
N THR A 45 8.32 -4.24 1.99
CA THR A 45 9.07 -3.26 2.79
C THR A 45 8.50 -1.86 2.55
N CYS A 46 8.13 -1.14 3.62
CA CYS A 46 7.61 0.22 3.53
C CYS A 46 8.65 1.18 2.93
N SER A 47 8.30 1.88 1.85
CA SER A 47 9.20 2.83 1.17
C SER A 47 9.55 4.08 1.98
N GLY A 48 8.89 4.30 3.13
CA GLY A 48 9.18 5.40 4.04
C GLY A 48 10.11 4.99 5.18
N CYS A 49 9.73 3.97 5.96
CA CYS A 49 10.50 3.56 7.15
C CYS A 49 11.40 2.33 6.95
N GLN A 50 11.44 1.76 5.75
CA GLN A 50 12.24 0.57 5.38
C GLN A 50 11.96 -0.69 6.22
N GLN A 51 10.87 -0.72 6.97
CA GLN A 51 10.47 -1.90 7.74
C GLN A 51 9.46 -2.76 6.97
N PRO A 52 9.47 -4.10 7.14
CA PRO A 52 8.48 -4.97 6.53
C PRO A 52 7.07 -4.70 7.08
N GLY A 53 6.11 -4.34 6.23
CA GLY A 53 4.76 -3.95 6.66
C GLY A 53 3.73 -3.90 5.52
N ALA A 54 2.45 -4.01 5.88
CA ALA A 54 1.34 -4.09 4.93
C ALA A 54 0.92 -2.72 4.35
N GLY A 55 0.87 -2.63 3.02
CA GLY A 55 -0.25 -2.08 2.22
C GLY A 55 -0.45 -0.56 2.06
N TYR A 56 -0.79 -0.14 0.84
CA TYR A 56 -1.17 1.21 0.38
C TYR A 56 -2.33 1.83 1.16
N GLU A 57 -3.18 1.02 1.78
CA GLU A 57 -4.34 1.43 2.58
C GLU A 57 -3.95 2.26 3.81
N MET A 58 -2.78 2.00 4.39
CA MET A 58 -2.28 2.70 5.58
C MET A 58 -1.93 4.17 5.28
N ALA A 59 -1.63 4.51 4.03
CA ALA A 59 -1.35 5.89 3.63
C ALA A 59 -2.60 6.76 3.68
N HIS A 60 -3.74 6.24 3.23
CA HIS A 60 -5.03 6.95 3.31
C HIS A 60 -5.48 7.18 4.75
N LEU A 61 -5.28 6.19 5.63
CA LEU A 61 -5.52 6.34 7.07
C LEU A 61 -4.62 7.40 7.69
N SER A 62 -3.32 7.36 7.36
CA SER A 62 -2.35 8.31 7.90
C SER A 62 -2.68 9.74 7.48
N LYS A 63 -3.10 9.93 6.23
CA LYS A 63 -3.59 11.22 5.73
C LYS A 63 -4.84 11.68 6.48
N ALA A 64 -5.84 10.80 6.65
CA ALA A 64 -7.08 11.13 7.36
C ALA A 64 -6.83 11.53 8.83
N ILE A 65 -5.93 10.84 9.52
CA ILE A 65 -5.54 11.19 10.90
C ILE A 65 -4.88 12.57 10.94
N ASP A 66 -3.98 12.86 10.00
CA ASP A 66 -3.29 14.16 9.97
C ASP A 66 -4.26 15.31 9.64
N GLU A 67 -5.25 15.07 8.78
CA GLU A 67 -6.34 16.03 8.50
C GLU A 67 -7.19 16.30 9.76
N VAL A 68 -7.60 15.26 10.48
CA VAL A 68 -8.33 15.40 11.75
C VAL A 68 -7.49 16.16 12.78
N ARG A 69 -6.22 15.79 12.94
CA ARG A 69 -5.28 16.46 13.86
C ARG A 69 -5.10 17.92 13.51
N ALA A 70 -4.88 18.25 12.24
CA ALA A 70 -4.67 19.62 11.79
C ALA A 70 -5.93 20.47 11.98
N ALA A 71 -7.11 19.94 11.67
CA ALA A 71 -8.37 20.64 11.87
C ALA A 71 -8.65 20.89 13.37
N GLU A 72 -8.42 19.90 14.21
CA GLU A 72 -8.60 20.03 15.67
C GLU A 72 -7.60 20.99 16.30
N ALA A 73 -6.33 20.95 15.88
CA ALA A 73 -5.31 21.89 16.35
C ALA A 73 -5.68 23.35 16.02
N ARG A 74 -6.20 23.61 14.81
CA ARG A 74 -6.69 24.94 14.42
C ARG A 74 -7.89 25.38 15.27
N ALA A 75 -8.82 24.47 15.53
CA ALA A 75 -10.00 24.76 16.35
C ALA A 75 -9.62 25.08 17.80
N LEU A 76 -8.71 24.32 18.41
CA LEU A 76 -8.20 24.60 19.76
C LEU A 76 -7.52 25.96 19.83
N LYS A 77 -6.68 26.29 18.84
CA LYS A 77 -6.02 27.60 18.74
C LYS A 77 -7.03 28.75 18.63
N ALA A 78 -8.06 28.59 17.80
CA ALA A 78 -9.11 29.59 17.65
C ALA A 78 -9.92 29.80 18.95
N GLN A 79 -10.01 28.78 19.80
CA GLN A 79 -10.65 28.84 21.12
C GLN A 79 -9.72 29.35 22.22
N GLY A 80 -8.47 29.74 21.91
CA GLY A 80 -7.49 30.17 22.90
C GLY A 80 -7.03 29.06 23.85
N ARG A 81 -7.25 27.78 23.50
CA ARG A 81 -6.85 26.63 24.32
C ARG A 81 -5.37 26.31 24.10
N GLU A 82 -4.80 25.60 25.07
CA GLU A 82 -3.42 25.14 25.02
C GLU A 82 -3.16 24.29 23.74
N PRO A 83 -2.03 24.52 23.05
CA PRO A 83 -1.75 23.91 21.75
C PRO A 83 -1.25 22.46 21.86
N VAL A 84 -1.99 21.60 22.57
CA VAL A 84 -1.62 20.21 22.91
C VAL A 84 -1.32 19.31 21.69
N LEU A 85 -1.87 19.63 20.51
CA LEU A 85 -1.68 18.89 19.25
C LEU A 85 -0.51 19.38 18.39
N THR A 86 0.30 20.31 18.90
CA THR A 86 1.48 20.82 18.18
C THR A 86 2.61 19.80 18.25
N HIS A 87 3.32 19.60 17.13
CA HIS A 87 4.37 18.57 16.99
C HIS A 87 3.93 17.10 17.23
N THR A 88 2.62 16.80 17.27
CA THR A 88 2.13 15.44 17.58
C THR A 88 1.89 14.56 16.36
N ARG A 89 2.14 15.05 15.13
CA ARG A 89 1.86 14.32 13.89
C ARG A 89 2.45 12.91 13.90
N TRP A 90 3.75 12.79 14.13
CA TRP A 90 4.42 11.49 14.07
C TRP A 90 4.08 10.58 15.26
N LEU A 91 3.66 11.13 16.40
CA LEU A 91 3.17 10.36 17.54
C LEU A 91 1.92 9.55 17.18
N LEU A 92 1.02 10.14 16.40
CA LEU A 92 -0.26 9.51 16.00
C LEU A 92 -0.12 8.60 14.77
N LEU A 93 0.92 8.80 13.97
CA LEU A 93 1.10 8.09 12.70
C LEU A 93 1.98 6.86 12.81
N LYS A 94 3.03 6.90 13.65
CA LYS A 94 3.94 5.77 13.83
C LYS A 94 3.22 4.53 14.40
N ARG A 95 3.87 3.38 14.24
CA ARG A 95 3.50 2.17 15.00
C ARG A 95 4.02 2.30 16.43
N PRO A 96 3.31 1.78 17.44
CA PRO A 96 3.76 1.83 18.84
C PRO A 96 5.21 1.35 19.02
N GLU A 97 5.55 0.22 18.40
CA GLU A 97 6.89 -0.38 18.38
C GLU A 97 8.01 0.46 17.72
N ASN A 98 7.68 1.59 17.07
CA ASN A 98 8.64 2.52 16.46
C ASN A 98 8.67 3.90 17.14
N LEU A 99 8.00 4.04 18.28
CA LEU A 99 8.05 5.25 19.11
C LEU A 99 9.33 5.23 19.94
N THR A 100 9.91 6.41 20.17
CA THR A 100 10.95 6.57 21.19
C THR A 100 10.30 6.65 22.57
N GLU A 101 11.04 6.40 23.65
CA GLU A 101 10.52 6.50 25.03
C GLU A 101 9.86 7.86 25.31
N ALA A 102 10.50 8.95 24.87
CA ALA A 102 9.93 10.30 24.98
C ALA A 102 8.62 10.47 24.18
N GLN A 103 8.51 9.83 23.02
CA GLN A 103 7.30 9.85 22.20
C GLN A 103 6.18 9.02 22.83
N GLU A 104 6.51 7.90 23.46
CA GLU A 104 5.56 7.04 24.18
C GLU A 104 4.96 7.75 25.38
N GLY A 105 5.79 8.39 26.22
CA GLY A 105 5.31 9.20 27.35
C GLY A 105 4.37 10.31 26.91
N ARG A 106 4.71 11.02 25.83
CA ARG A 106 3.84 12.07 25.27
C ARG A 106 2.55 11.52 24.67
N LEU A 107 2.58 10.35 24.03
CA LEU A 107 1.37 9.69 23.53
C LEU A 107 0.44 9.26 24.67
N ALA A 108 1.00 8.72 25.76
CA ALA A 108 0.24 8.35 26.95
C ALA A 108 -0.47 9.58 27.57
N GLU A 109 0.19 10.73 27.59
CA GLU A 109 -0.44 12.00 28.01
C GLU A 109 -1.59 12.39 27.07
N LEU A 110 -1.38 12.35 25.75
CA LEU A 110 -2.42 12.67 24.76
C LEU A 110 -3.65 11.77 24.87
N LEU A 111 -3.44 10.48 25.17
CA LEU A 111 -4.52 9.50 25.35
C LEU A 111 -5.45 9.82 26.52
N ARG A 112 -5.01 10.66 27.48
CA ARG A 112 -5.86 11.12 28.59
C ARG A 112 -6.88 12.18 28.16
N TYR A 113 -6.68 12.82 27.01
CA TYR A 113 -7.59 13.83 26.50
C TYR A 113 -8.67 13.22 25.59
N THR A 114 -9.86 13.82 25.59
CA THR A 114 -10.96 13.42 24.68
C THR A 114 -10.81 14.09 23.30
N LEU A 115 -9.66 13.88 22.64
CA LEU A 115 -9.35 14.48 21.34
C LEU A 115 -9.85 13.64 20.16
N LYS A 116 -10.35 14.30 19.12
CA LYS A 116 -10.73 13.67 17.85
C LYS A 116 -9.53 12.99 17.18
N ALA A 117 -8.35 13.61 17.23
CA ALA A 117 -7.12 13.07 16.68
C ALA A 117 -6.72 11.75 17.36
N VAL A 118 -6.90 11.65 18.68
CA VAL A 118 -6.68 10.42 19.44
C VAL A 118 -7.68 9.34 19.02
N ARG A 119 -8.98 9.67 18.92
CA ARG A 119 -9.99 8.72 18.43
C ARG A 119 -9.70 8.22 17.02
N ALA A 120 -9.20 9.08 16.13
CA ALA A 120 -8.78 8.69 14.78
C ALA A 120 -7.59 7.71 14.82
N CYS A 121 -6.60 7.97 15.68
CA CYS A 121 -5.47 7.07 15.91
C CYS A 121 -5.92 5.69 16.40
N LEU A 122 -6.83 5.64 17.39
CA LEU A 122 -7.36 4.38 17.91
C LEU A 122 -8.11 3.56 16.84
N LEU A 123 -8.84 4.23 15.93
CA LEU A 123 -9.49 3.55 14.81
C LEU A 123 -8.49 2.93 13.83
N LYS A 124 -7.35 3.59 13.60
CA LYS A 124 -6.24 3.04 12.80
C LYS A 124 -5.63 1.83 13.47
N GLU A 125 -5.33 1.93 14.76
CA GLU A 125 -4.76 0.80 15.53
C GLU A 125 -5.70 -0.40 15.54
N ASP A 126 -7.00 -0.17 15.74
CA ASP A 126 -7.99 -1.23 15.66
C ASP A 126 -8.03 -1.88 14.26
N LEU A 127 -7.93 -1.11 13.18
CA LEU A 127 -7.91 -1.67 11.82
C LEU A 127 -6.69 -2.57 11.57
N GLN A 128 -5.58 -2.40 12.29
CA GLN A 128 -4.40 -3.25 12.11
C GLN A 128 -4.72 -4.73 12.37
N PHE A 129 -5.66 -5.03 13.26
CA PHE A 129 -6.15 -6.39 13.53
C PHE A 129 -6.87 -7.04 12.36
N PHE A 130 -7.27 -6.28 11.34
CA PHE A 130 -7.85 -6.85 10.12
C PHE A 130 -6.94 -7.93 9.53
N TRP A 131 -5.64 -7.64 9.44
CA TRP A 131 -4.65 -8.52 8.81
C TRP A 131 -4.24 -9.73 9.67
N THR A 132 -4.65 -9.78 10.94
CA THR A 132 -4.42 -10.95 11.81
C THR A 132 -5.54 -11.97 11.73
N SER A 133 -6.61 -11.71 10.95
CA SER A 133 -7.76 -12.60 10.81
C SER A 133 -7.39 -13.91 10.12
N LEU A 134 -7.82 -15.04 10.71
CA LEU A 134 -7.52 -16.39 10.25
C LEU A 134 -8.32 -16.84 9.02
N SER A 135 -9.45 -16.19 8.71
CA SER A 135 -10.31 -16.57 7.58
C SER A 135 -10.93 -15.38 6.85
N PRO A 136 -11.25 -15.51 5.55
CA PRO A 136 -11.93 -14.47 4.77
C PRO A 136 -13.29 -14.06 5.35
N ALA A 137 -14.02 -15.01 5.95
CA ALA A 137 -15.34 -14.75 6.54
C ALA A 137 -15.22 -13.85 7.78
N TRP A 138 -14.29 -14.18 8.69
CA TRP A 138 -14.02 -13.36 9.88
C TRP A 138 -13.46 -11.99 9.50
N ALA A 139 -12.52 -11.93 8.56
CA ALA A 139 -11.99 -10.67 8.04
C ALA A 139 -13.11 -9.78 7.45
N GLY A 140 -14.03 -10.37 6.68
CA GLY A 140 -15.18 -9.66 6.13
C GLY A 140 -16.07 -9.05 7.21
N ARG A 141 -16.45 -9.85 8.22
CA ARG A 141 -17.25 -9.37 9.35
C ARG A 141 -16.54 -8.27 10.15
N PHE A 142 -15.24 -8.45 10.39
CA PHE A 142 -14.41 -7.44 11.03
C PHE A 142 -14.45 -6.12 10.27
N LEU A 143 -14.20 -6.16 8.96
CA LEU A 143 -14.18 -4.98 8.10
C LEU A 143 -15.54 -4.27 8.06
N ASP A 144 -16.62 -5.03 7.98
CA ASP A 144 -17.99 -4.48 7.97
C ASP A 144 -18.33 -3.77 9.29
N ARG A 145 -17.96 -4.40 10.42
CA ARG A 145 -18.12 -3.80 11.76
C ARG A 145 -17.27 -2.56 11.92
N TRP A 146 -16.01 -2.62 11.50
CA TRP A 146 -15.09 -1.48 11.54
C TRP A 146 -15.64 -0.32 10.71
N CYS A 147 -16.03 -0.56 9.46
CA CYS A 147 -16.57 0.48 8.58
C CYS A 147 -17.87 1.09 9.13
N THR A 148 -18.71 0.29 9.81
CA THR A 148 -19.93 0.78 10.45
C THR A 148 -19.62 1.70 11.63
N ARG A 149 -18.71 1.28 12.53
CA ARG A 149 -18.28 2.09 13.68
C ARG A 149 -17.59 3.38 13.21
N THR A 150 -16.67 3.28 12.25
CA THR A 150 -15.96 4.43 11.68
C THR A 150 -16.91 5.38 10.95
N GLY A 151 -17.91 4.84 10.24
CA GLY A 151 -18.97 5.63 9.61
C GLY A 151 -19.74 6.52 10.61
N ARG A 152 -19.92 6.05 11.84
CA ARG A 152 -20.63 6.77 12.92
C ARG A 152 -19.71 7.64 13.79
N SER A 153 -18.41 7.72 13.48
CA SER A 153 -17.42 8.39 14.32
C SER A 153 -17.54 9.93 14.38
N ARG A 154 -18.27 10.55 13.44
CA ARG A 154 -18.30 12.01 13.21
C ARG A 154 -16.91 12.60 12.88
N LEU A 155 -16.05 11.79 12.27
CA LEU A 155 -14.73 12.17 11.77
C LEU A 155 -14.75 12.03 10.24
N GLU A 156 -15.07 13.11 9.52
CA GLU A 156 -15.29 13.06 8.06
C GLU A 156 -14.12 12.42 7.29
N PRO A 157 -12.84 12.74 7.56
CA PRO A 157 -11.73 12.09 6.87
C PRO A 157 -11.70 10.56 7.08
N MET A 158 -12.03 10.10 8.29
CA MET A 158 -12.08 8.67 8.61
C MET A 158 -13.30 7.99 7.97
N GLN A 159 -14.44 8.69 7.85
CA GLN A 159 -15.62 8.19 7.15
C GLN A 159 -15.34 8.00 5.65
N THR A 160 -14.54 8.88 5.06
CA THR A 160 -14.07 8.75 3.68
C THR A 160 -13.23 7.49 3.49
N VAL A 161 -12.30 7.20 4.40
CA VAL A 161 -11.56 5.94 4.40
C VAL A 161 -12.51 4.74 4.51
N ALA A 162 -13.47 4.76 5.44
CA ALA A 162 -14.41 3.66 5.63
C ALA A 162 -15.27 3.38 4.38
N ARG A 163 -15.73 4.43 3.67
CA ARG A 163 -16.46 4.29 2.40
C ARG A 163 -15.59 3.66 1.32
N MET A 164 -14.33 4.10 1.22
CA MET A 164 -13.35 3.55 0.27
C MET A 164 -13.06 2.08 0.56
N LEU A 165 -12.77 1.70 1.81
CA LEU A 165 -12.56 0.30 2.19
C LEU A 165 -13.80 -0.57 1.94
N ARG A 166 -15.01 -0.06 2.20
CA ARG A 166 -16.26 -0.78 1.91
C ARG A 166 -16.42 -1.05 0.41
N ARG A 167 -16.11 -0.07 -0.44
CA ARG A 167 -16.14 -0.22 -1.91
C ARG A 167 -15.14 -1.28 -2.39
N HIS A 168 -13.96 -1.34 -1.77
CA HIS A 168 -12.91 -2.28 -2.13
C HIS A 168 -12.94 -3.59 -1.32
N ARG A 169 -14.01 -3.84 -0.54
CA ARG A 169 -14.14 -5.02 0.32
C ARG A 169 -13.83 -6.33 -0.39
N ALA A 170 -14.39 -6.54 -1.58
CA ALA A 170 -14.18 -7.78 -2.34
C ALA A 170 -12.70 -7.99 -2.68
N LEU A 171 -11.98 -6.93 -3.04
CA LEU A 171 -10.56 -6.95 -3.36
C LEU A 171 -9.70 -7.20 -2.11
N LEU A 172 -10.01 -6.53 -1.00
CA LEU A 172 -9.31 -6.72 0.27
C LEU A 172 -9.43 -8.17 0.77
N LEU A 173 -10.60 -8.80 0.59
CA LEU A 173 -10.81 -10.20 0.96
C LEU A 173 -10.05 -11.19 0.07
N ASN A 174 -9.60 -10.80 -1.13
CA ASN A 174 -8.77 -11.67 -1.97
C ASN A 174 -7.44 -11.99 -1.31
N TRP A 175 -6.87 -11.08 -0.51
CA TRP A 175 -5.65 -11.36 0.25
C TRP A 175 -5.82 -12.56 1.19
N PHE A 176 -6.94 -12.65 1.90
CA PHE A 176 -7.24 -13.77 2.82
C PHE A 176 -7.58 -15.05 2.05
N ARG A 177 -8.29 -14.95 0.92
CA ARG A 177 -8.56 -16.11 0.04
C ARG A 177 -7.27 -16.70 -0.50
N ALA A 178 -6.33 -15.83 -0.87
CA ALA A 178 -4.98 -16.20 -1.26
C ALA A 178 -4.08 -16.55 -0.06
N LYS A 179 -4.58 -16.59 1.18
CA LYS A 179 -3.81 -16.91 2.40
C LYS A 179 -2.54 -16.07 2.56
N GLY A 180 -2.58 -14.80 2.16
CA GLY A 180 -1.41 -13.91 2.19
C GLY A 180 -0.27 -14.31 1.25
N SER A 181 -0.50 -15.26 0.35
CA SER A 181 0.50 -15.75 -0.60
C SER A 181 0.67 -14.85 -1.83
N ILE A 182 0.00 -13.70 -1.91
CA ILE A 182 0.21 -12.75 -3.01
C ILE A 182 0.75 -11.47 -2.38
N SER A 183 1.98 -11.12 -2.75
CA SER A 183 2.59 -9.85 -2.34
C SER A 183 2.40 -8.80 -3.45
N ASN A 184 2.41 -7.53 -3.04
CA ASN A 184 2.28 -6.40 -3.95
C ASN A 184 3.58 -6.09 -4.71
N GLY A 185 4.69 -6.78 -4.41
CA GLY A 185 6.01 -6.43 -4.92
C GLY A 185 6.14 -6.50 -6.45
N ALA A 186 5.40 -7.39 -7.13
CA ALA A 186 5.39 -7.43 -8.59
C ALA A 186 4.78 -6.15 -9.20
N VAL A 187 3.62 -5.74 -8.68
CA VAL A 187 2.92 -4.51 -9.11
C VAL A 187 3.75 -3.27 -8.76
N GLU A 188 4.37 -3.23 -7.58
CA GLU A 188 5.29 -2.16 -7.18
C GLU A 188 6.53 -2.11 -8.08
N GLY A 189 7.07 -3.26 -8.48
CA GLY A 189 8.15 -3.38 -9.44
C GLY A 189 7.80 -2.77 -10.81
N PHE A 190 6.62 -3.12 -11.34
CA PHE A 190 6.12 -2.53 -12.58
C PHE A 190 5.91 -1.02 -12.46
N ASN A 191 5.29 -0.56 -11.37
CA ASN A 191 5.10 0.86 -11.10
C ASN A 191 6.44 1.63 -11.03
N ASN A 192 7.46 1.04 -10.42
CA ASN A 192 8.79 1.64 -10.32
C ASN A 192 9.50 1.69 -11.68
N LYS A 193 9.41 0.61 -12.48
CA LYS A 193 9.93 0.61 -13.86
C LYS A 193 9.25 1.67 -14.71
N ALA A 194 7.92 1.76 -14.68
CA ALA A 194 7.18 2.78 -15.44
C ALA A 194 7.55 4.22 -15.03
N LYS A 195 7.69 4.47 -13.73
CA LYS A 195 8.18 5.75 -13.19
C LYS A 195 9.60 6.05 -13.67
N LEU A 196 10.50 5.07 -13.64
CA LEU A 196 11.87 5.23 -14.09
C LEU A 196 11.93 5.55 -15.60
N THR A 197 11.18 4.82 -16.43
CA THR A 197 11.06 5.08 -17.88
C THR A 197 10.65 6.53 -18.14
N THR A 198 9.65 7.01 -17.40
CA THR A 198 9.16 8.40 -17.52
C THR A 198 10.20 9.42 -17.07
N ARG A 199 10.93 9.16 -15.98
CA ARG A 199 11.99 10.05 -15.48
C ARG A 199 13.18 10.13 -16.42
N ARG A 200 13.62 9.00 -16.99
CA ARG A 200 14.74 8.96 -17.95
C ARG A 200 14.45 9.73 -19.24
N ALA A 201 13.18 9.78 -19.64
CA ALA A 201 12.75 10.55 -20.80
C ALA A 201 12.55 12.05 -20.52
N TYR A 202 12.64 12.49 -19.26
CA TYR A 202 12.28 13.86 -18.82
C TYR A 202 10.84 14.26 -19.19
N GLY A 203 9.94 13.27 -19.24
CA GLY A 203 8.55 13.44 -19.65
C GLY A 203 8.32 13.17 -21.13
N PHE A 204 7.05 12.99 -21.50
CA PHE A 204 6.64 12.69 -22.87
C PHE A 204 5.57 13.67 -23.32
N ARG A 205 5.62 14.09 -24.58
CA ARG A 205 4.64 15.05 -25.15
C ARG A 205 3.32 14.39 -25.56
N THR A 206 3.31 13.08 -25.77
CA THR A 206 2.13 12.34 -26.25
C THR A 206 1.98 11.02 -25.51
N PHE A 207 0.73 10.57 -25.37
CA PHE A 207 0.42 9.28 -24.76
C PHE A 207 1.05 8.12 -25.53
N ARG A 208 1.00 8.16 -26.86
CA ARG A 208 1.60 7.14 -27.73
C ARG A 208 3.10 6.95 -27.48
N ALA A 209 3.84 8.03 -27.19
CA ALA A 209 5.26 7.93 -26.86
C ALA A 209 5.50 7.23 -25.52
N ILE A 210 4.64 7.49 -24.51
CA ILE A 210 4.68 6.80 -23.21
C ILE A 210 4.42 5.30 -23.42
N GLU A 211 3.36 4.98 -24.16
CA GLU A 211 2.94 3.60 -24.44
C GLU A 211 4.05 2.80 -25.12
N VAL A 212 4.65 3.32 -26.20
CA VAL A 212 5.77 2.69 -26.90
C VAL A 212 6.97 2.50 -25.97
N ALA A 213 7.34 3.54 -25.19
CA ALA A 213 8.46 3.45 -24.27
C ALA A 213 8.24 2.41 -23.16
N LEU A 214 7.01 2.30 -22.64
CA LEU A 214 6.65 1.27 -21.67
C LEU A 214 6.67 -0.12 -22.30
N TYR A 215 6.17 -0.29 -23.53
CA TYR A 215 6.26 -1.58 -24.24
C TYR A 215 7.70 -2.02 -24.47
N HIS A 216 8.61 -1.11 -24.85
CA HIS A 216 10.03 -1.45 -24.97
C HIS A 216 10.65 -1.77 -23.61
N ALA A 217 10.38 -0.98 -22.57
CA ALA A 217 10.99 -1.15 -21.25
C ALA A 217 10.47 -2.36 -20.47
N LEU A 218 9.21 -2.76 -20.68
CA LEU A 218 8.55 -3.83 -19.95
C LEU A 218 8.38 -5.12 -20.78
N GLY A 219 8.27 -5.00 -22.10
CA GLY A 219 7.97 -6.11 -23.01
C GLY A 219 9.19 -6.81 -23.61
N ASN A 220 10.42 -6.40 -23.25
CA ASN A 220 11.67 -6.95 -23.80
C ASN A 220 11.64 -7.04 -25.34
N LEU A 221 11.11 -5.99 -25.98
CA LEU A 221 10.99 -5.91 -27.42
C LEU A 221 12.38 -5.81 -28.07
N PRO A 222 12.57 -6.37 -29.28
CA PRO A 222 13.83 -6.28 -29.98
C PRO A 222 14.20 -4.81 -30.20
N GLU A 223 15.38 -4.43 -29.73
CA GLU A 223 15.96 -3.11 -30.00
C GLU A 223 16.61 -3.12 -31.40
N PRO A 224 16.55 -2.00 -32.14
CA PRO A 224 17.29 -1.89 -33.39
C PRO A 224 18.79 -2.11 -33.13
N GLN A 225 19.48 -2.75 -34.08
CA GLN A 225 20.93 -2.92 -34.00
C GLN A 225 21.60 -1.53 -34.00
N ALA A 226 22.09 -1.12 -32.82
CA ALA A 226 22.91 0.06 -32.69
C ALA A 226 24.38 -0.30 -32.85
N THR A 227 25.14 0.54 -33.55
CA THR A 227 26.58 0.36 -33.77
C THR A 227 27.37 0.34 -32.46
N HIS A 228 26.87 1.02 -31.41
CA HIS A 228 27.53 1.15 -30.11
C HIS A 228 26.56 0.83 -28.97
N ARG A 229 27.04 0.13 -27.94
CA ARG A 229 26.33 -0.07 -26.66
C ARG A 229 27.05 0.72 -25.58
N PHE A 230 26.29 1.51 -24.83
CA PHE A 230 26.77 2.12 -23.59
C PHE A 230 26.39 1.19 -22.45
N CYS A 231 27.39 0.50 -21.92
CA CYS A 231 27.29 -0.43 -20.78
C CYS A 231 27.14 0.35 -19.47
#